data_AF-A0A7W3N3F4-F1
#
_entry.id   AF-A0A7W3N3F4-F1
#
_cell.length_a   1.000
_cell.length_b   1.000
_cell.length_c   1.000
_cell.angle_alpha   90.00
_cell.angle_beta   90.00
_cell.angle_gamma   90.00
#
_symmetry.space_group_name_H-M   'P 1'
#
loop_
_entity.id
_entity.type
_entity.pdbx_description
1 polymer ?
#
loop_
_entity_poly.entity_id
_entity_poly.type
_entity_poly.pdbx_seq_one_letter_code
_entity_poly.pdbx_strand_id
1 'polypeptide(L)'
;MAAASVRVLAVWTDRELPPHALSAAERTRVDAFGAGERRRRWLRARRAQRVVTGLLGLPGDVARRFPHPRLSLTHTGGGSVAAGVVGPVPPSLTGIGVDLEPPRLPDPRTARFFLDDRERAWLAGQPPPRRAAEHVRLWTLKEALFKADPANADATLRDYRVRDAAARHGTAGRPHRPGLTFGYVSGRLRGGHLSIALSFDGARTPVGRTTDMPARTIAFEQVADRIAGVLSVPAGELTPQTPLRSLTMDSFVLVEVIVDLQEEFDAVFSQAELKEIDTLGELVELLRSAR
;
A
#
# COMPACT_ATOMS: atom_id res chain seq x y z
N MET A 1 16.13 -11.29 30.40
CA MET A 1 14.78 -11.38 29.81
C MET A 1 14.90 -11.94 28.40
N ALA A 2 14.31 -13.10 28.11
CA ALA A 2 14.25 -13.60 26.74
C ALA A 2 13.42 -12.62 25.89
N ALA A 3 13.92 -12.25 24.70
CA ALA A 3 13.16 -11.42 23.77
C ALA A 3 11.84 -12.13 23.44
N ALA A 4 10.70 -11.46 23.65
CA ALA A 4 9.41 -12.01 23.29
C ALA A 4 9.36 -12.21 21.77
N SER A 5 9.31 -13.47 21.31
CA SER A 5 9.21 -13.79 19.89
C SER A 5 7.75 -13.68 19.42
N VAL A 6 7.47 -12.79 18.47
CA VAL A 6 6.17 -12.73 17.79
C VAL A 6 6.19 -13.65 16.59
N ARG A 7 5.20 -14.54 16.48
CA ARG A 7 5.03 -15.44 15.33
C ARG A 7 3.92 -14.92 14.43
N VAL A 8 4.17 -14.95 13.13
CA VAL A 8 3.20 -14.55 12.11
C VAL A 8 2.92 -15.74 11.19
N LEU A 9 1.64 -15.95 10.90
CA LEU A 9 1.16 -16.88 9.89
C LEU A 9 0.68 -16.08 8.68
N ALA A 10 1.19 -16.39 7.49
CA ALA A 10 0.70 -15.82 6.23
C ALA A 10 0.11 -16.91 5.33
N VAL A 11 -1.05 -16.63 4.77
CA VAL A 11 -1.80 -17.53 3.88
C VAL A 11 -1.95 -16.86 2.53
N TRP A 12 -1.59 -17.59 1.47
CA TRP A 12 -1.81 -17.17 0.09
C TRP A 12 -2.90 -18.00 -0.58
N THR A 13 -3.67 -17.37 -1.46
CA THR A 13 -4.61 -18.08 -2.34
C THR A 13 -4.86 -17.32 -3.64
N ASP A 14 -5.02 -18.07 -4.72
CA ASP A 14 -5.57 -17.65 -6.02
C ASP A 14 -7.04 -18.05 -6.18
N ARG A 15 -7.58 -18.82 -5.22
CA ARG A 15 -8.96 -19.31 -5.24
C ARG A 15 -9.91 -18.26 -4.69
N GLU A 16 -11.06 -18.17 -5.33
CA GLU A 16 -12.15 -17.33 -4.84
C GLU A 16 -12.85 -17.98 -3.65
N LEU A 17 -13.42 -17.15 -2.78
CA LEU A 17 -14.37 -17.62 -1.77
C LEU A 17 -15.65 -18.08 -2.49
N PRO A 18 -16.13 -19.33 -2.27
CA PRO A 18 -17.31 -19.82 -2.98
C PRO A 18 -18.58 -19.09 -2.53
N PRO A 19 -19.60 -18.93 -3.40
CA PRO A 19 -20.81 -18.16 -3.09
C PRO A 19 -21.56 -18.61 -1.83
N HIS A 20 -21.62 -19.92 -1.58
CA HIS A 20 -22.29 -20.49 -0.40
C HIS A 20 -21.61 -20.11 0.92
N ALA A 21 -20.34 -19.70 0.88
CA ALA A 21 -19.62 -19.29 2.07
C ALA A 21 -19.91 -17.82 2.44
N LEU A 22 -20.38 -16.98 1.52
CA LEU A 22 -20.63 -15.56 1.78
C LEU A 22 -21.75 -15.37 2.82
N SER A 23 -21.62 -14.36 3.68
CA SER A 23 -22.71 -13.82 4.48
C SER A 23 -23.64 -12.97 3.60
N ALA A 24 -24.81 -12.58 4.13
CA ALA A 24 -25.74 -11.72 3.39
C ALA A 24 -25.11 -10.38 3.01
N ALA A 25 -24.41 -9.71 3.95
CA ALA A 25 -23.75 -8.44 3.69
C ALA A 25 -22.62 -8.55 2.65
N GLU A 26 -21.87 -9.66 2.68
CA GLU A 26 -20.82 -9.91 1.69
C GLU A 26 -21.38 -10.21 0.30
N ARG A 27 -22.51 -10.93 0.20
CA ARG A 27 -23.21 -11.11 -1.08
C ARG A 27 -23.61 -9.77 -1.68
N THR A 28 -24.32 -8.93 -0.94
CA THR A 28 -24.71 -7.59 -1.39
C THR A 28 -23.51 -6.77 -1.86
N ARG A 29 -22.39 -6.82 -1.12
CA ARG A 29 -21.16 -6.10 -1.50
C ARG A 29 -20.50 -6.65 -2.76
N VAL A 30 -20.48 -7.98 -2.91
CA VAL A 30 -19.91 -8.66 -4.08
C VAL A 30 -20.74 -8.39 -5.32
N ASP A 31 -22.05 -8.39 -5.20
CA ASP A 31 -22.97 -8.13 -6.31
C ASP A 31 -22.83 -6.69 -6.82
N ALA A 32 -22.59 -5.73 -5.92
CA ALA A 32 -22.32 -4.34 -6.28
C ALA A 32 -21.03 -4.13 -7.10
N PHE A 33 -20.09 -5.09 -7.13
CA PHE A 33 -18.91 -4.98 -7.99
C PHE A 33 -19.16 -5.34 -9.46
N GLY A 34 -20.30 -5.96 -9.78
CA GLY A 34 -20.55 -6.54 -11.09
C GLY A 34 -19.59 -7.69 -11.42
N ALA A 35 -19.54 -8.10 -12.70
CA ALA A 35 -18.59 -9.10 -13.17
C ALA A 35 -17.20 -8.48 -13.35
N GLY A 36 -16.14 -9.27 -13.12
CA GLY A 36 -14.77 -8.89 -13.50
C GLY A 36 -13.74 -8.98 -12.37
N GLU A 37 -12.57 -8.38 -12.61
CA GLU A 37 -11.37 -8.58 -11.79
C GLU A 37 -11.50 -8.03 -10.37
N ARG A 38 -12.21 -6.90 -10.18
CA ARG A 38 -12.48 -6.32 -8.86
C ARG A 38 -13.22 -7.31 -7.96
N ARG A 39 -14.23 -7.99 -8.51
CA ARG A 39 -14.99 -9.03 -7.81
C ARG A 39 -14.09 -10.21 -7.43
N ARG A 40 -13.29 -10.72 -8.38
CA ARG A 40 -12.37 -11.85 -8.15
C ARG A 40 -11.32 -11.54 -7.09
N ARG A 41 -10.68 -10.36 -7.15
CA ARG A 41 -9.70 -9.89 -6.16
C ARG A 41 -10.32 -9.83 -4.77
N TRP A 42 -11.53 -9.26 -4.66
CA TRP A 42 -12.22 -9.18 -3.37
C TRP A 42 -12.50 -10.58 -2.81
N LEU A 43 -12.98 -11.53 -3.63
CA LEU A 43 -13.27 -12.90 -3.20
C LEU A 43 -12.01 -13.67 -2.80
N ARG A 44 -10.90 -13.52 -3.52
CA ARG A 44 -9.59 -14.11 -3.17
C ARG A 44 -9.05 -13.56 -1.86
N ALA A 45 -9.09 -12.23 -1.69
CA ALA A 45 -8.67 -11.57 -0.45
C ALA A 45 -9.51 -12.05 0.72
N ARG A 46 -10.84 -12.14 0.54
CA ARG A 46 -11.73 -12.62 1.59
C ARG A 46 -11.52 -14.09 1.93
N ARG A 47 -11.21 -14.93 0.93
CA ARG A 47 -10.81 -16.32 1.17
C ARG A 47 -9.53 -16.39 2.01
N ALA A 48 -8.48 -15.67 1.63
CA ALA A 48 -7.22 -15.63 2.39
C ALA A 48 -7.48 -15.19 3.83
N GLN A 49 -8.31 -14.16 4.01
CA GLN A 49 -8.72 -13.67 5.33
C GLN A 49 -9.37 -14.77 6.16
N ARG A 50 -10.38 -15.47 5.61
CA ARG A 50 -11.11 -16.50 6.35
C ARG A 50 -10.24 -17.68 6.75
N VAL A 51 -9.34 -18.10 5.87
CA VAL A 51 -8.39 -19.17 6.18
C VAL A 51 -7.47 -18.74 7.32
N VAL A 52 -6.85 -17.56 7.26
CA VAL A 52 -5.96 -17.11 8.34
C VAL A 52 -6.72 -16.89 9.65
N THR A 53 -7.95 -16.33 9.62
CA THR A 53 -8.74 -16.16 10.85
C THR A 53 -9.18 -17.50 11.43
N GLY A 54 -9.56 -18.47 10.60
CA GLY A 54 -9.91 -19.81 11.05
C GLY A 54 -8.74 -20.53 11.70
N LEU A 55 -7.55 -20.47 11.08
CA LEU A 55 -6.31 -21.04 11.64
C LEU A 55 -5.88 -20.37 12.95
N LEU A 56 -6.22 -19.09 13.14
CA LEU A 56 -5.92 -18.34 14.36
C LEU A 56 -7.03 -18.42 15.42
N GLY A 57 -8.13 -19.13 15.17
CA GLY A 57 -9.29 -19.18 16.07
C GLY A 57 -9.98 -17.81 16.26
N LEU A 58 -9.85 -16.90 15.28
CA LEU A 58 -10.44 -15.56 15.32
C LEU A 58 -11.85 -15.57 14.71
N PRO A 59 -12.77 -14.71 15.21
CA PRO A 59 -14.09 -14.54 14.59
C PRO A 59 -13.98 -14.15 13.11
N GLY A 60 -14.61 -14.92 12.22
CA GLY A 60 -14.49 -14.77 10.77
C GLY A 60 -15.31 -13.62 10.16
N ASP A 61 -16.44 -13.27 10.77
CA ASP A 61 -17.48 -12.42 10.15
C ASP A 61 -17.55 -10.99 10.71
N VAL A 62 -16.56 -10.58 11.50
CA VAL A 62 -16.49 -9.21 12.00
C VAL A 62 -15.88 -8.31 10.93
N ALA A 63 -16.56 -7.20 10.59
CA ALA A 63 -16.00 -6.16 9.75
C ALA A 63 -14.69 -5.65 10.38
N ARG A 64 -13.61 -5.64 9.60
CA ARG A 64 -12.29 -5.24 10.10
C ARG A 64 -11.86 -3.94 9.48
N ARG A 65 -11.36 -3.04 10.32
CA ARG A 65 -10.65 -1.84 9.88
C ARG A 65 -9.17 -2.16 9.81
N PHE A 66 -8.51 -1.65 8.78
CA PHE A 66 -7.07 -1.70 8.63
C PHE A 66 -6.51 -0.28 8.68
N PRO A 67 -5.30 -0.07 9.21
CA PRO A 67 -4.38 -1.04 9.84
C PRO A 67 -4.98 -1.79 11.04
N HIS A 68 -4.53 -3.03 11.29
CA HIS A 68 -5.09 -3.88 12.35
C HIS A 68 -3.96 -4.54 13.17
N PRO A 69 -4.08 -4.63 14.51
CA PRO A 69 -3.02 -5.16 15.39
C PRO A 69 -2.67 -6.63 15.16
N ARG A 70 -3.59 -7.39 14.52
CA ARG A 70 -3.44 -8.84 14.35
C ARG A 70 -3.56 -9.37 12.95
N LEU A 71 -3.97 -8.54 11.98
CA LEU A 71 -4.26 -9.02 10.63
C LEU A 71 -3.85 -7.98 9.60
N SER A 72 -3.38 -8.42 8.45
CA SER A 72 -3.20 -7.55 7.28
C SER A 72 -3.51 -8.34 6.02
N LEU A 73 -3.89 -7.64 4.95
CA LEU A 73 -4.15 -8.23 3.65
C LEU A 73 -3.47 -7.45 2.54
N THR A 74 -3.10 -8.17 1.49
CA THR A 74 -2.63 -7.61 0.22
C THR A 74 -3.11 -8.50 -0.92
N HIS A 75 -3.16 -7.96 -2.12
CA HIS A 75 -3.59 -8.68 -3.31
C HIS A 75 -2.86 -8.18 -4.54
N THR A 76 -2.63 -9.08 -5.48
CA THR A 76 -2.08 -8.81 -6.81
C THR A 76 -2.99 -9.44 -7.86
N GLY A 77 -2.70 -9.23 -9.14
CA GLY A 77 -3.41 -9.97 -10.21
C GLY A 77 -3.29 -11.50 -10.06
N GLY A 78 -2.20 -11.99 -9.47
CA GLY A 78 -1.92 -13.42 -9.31
C GLY A 78 -2.51 -14.08 -8.05
N GLY A 79 -3.04 -13.32 -7.09
CA GLY A 79 -3.62 -13.89 -5.86
C GLY A 79 -3.71 -12.91 -4.70
N SER A 80 -4.00 -13.42 -3.51
CA SER A 80 -4.10 -12.62 -2.28
C SER A 80 -3.37 -13.27 -1.13
N VAL A 81 -2.80 -12.43 -0.25
CA VAL A 81 -2.17 -12.85 0.99
C VAL A 81 -2.89 -12.23 2.17
N ALA A 82 -3.16 -13.03 3.19
CA ALA A 82 -3.56 -12.55 4.50
C ALA A 82 -2.53 -13.01 5.53
N ALA A 83 -2.06 -12.10 6.37
CA ALA A 83 -1.13 -12.38 7.46
C ALA A 83 -1.82 -12.16 8.81
N GLY A 84 -1.45 -12.93 9.83
CA GLY A 84 -1.91 -12.70 11.18
C GLY A 84 -1.00 -13.21 12.28
N VAL A 85 -1.13 -12.60 13.45
CA VAL A 85 -0.29 -12.86 14.62
C VAL A 85 -0.78 -14.10 15.37
N VAL A 86 0.13 -15.06 15.57
CA VAL A 86 -0.14 -16.35 16.24
C VAL A 86 -0.02 -16.19 17.76
N GLY A 87 -1.04 -16.66 18.47
CA GLY A 87 -1.07 -16.63 19.94
C GLY A 87 -1.43 -15.26 20.52
N PRO A 88 -1.08 -15.02 21.79
CA PRO A 88 -1.32 -13.75 22.46
C PRO A 88 -0.56 -12.61 21.78
N VAL A 89 -1.24 -11.46 21.64
CA VAL A 89 -0.65 -10.24 21.09
C VAL A 89 0.02 -9.48 22.23
N PRO A 90 1.33 -9.20 22.15
CA PRO A 90 1.98 -8.36 23.15
C PRO A 90 1.31 -6.98 23.21
N PRO A 91 1.15 -6.37 24.39
CA PRO A 91 0.56 -5.03 24.51
C PRO A 91 1.29 -3.95 23.70
N SER A 92 2.59 -4.16 23.43
CA SER A 92 3.41 -3.27 22.62
C SER A 92 3.19 -3.41 21.12
N LEU A 93 2.59 -4.50 20.63
CA LEU A 93 2.32 -4.73 19.20
C LEU A 93 1.08 -3.94 18.78
N THR A 94 1.25 -2.91 17.96
CA THR A 94 0.18 -2.00 17.56
C THR A 94 -0.38 -2.27 16.17
N GLY A 95 0.34 -3.02 15.33
CA GLY A 95 -0.06 -3.30 13.96
C GLY A 95 0.77 -4.37 13.28
N ILE A 96 0.17 -4.98 12.27
CA ILE A 96 0.84 -5.86 11.29
C ILE A 96 0.53 -5.34 9.90
N GLY A 97 1.50 -5.43 9.00
CA GLY A 97 1.35 -5.14 7.58
C GLY A 97 1.92 -6.29 6.75
N VAL A 98 1.27 -6.58 5.63
CA VAL A 98 1.77 -7.53 4.63
C VAL A 98 1.62 -6.90 3.26
N ASP A 99 2.63 -7.11 2.43
CA ASP A 99 2.58 -6.72 1.03
C ASP A 99 3.24 -7.74 0.11
N LEU A 100 2.73 -7.87 -1.12
CA LEU A 100 3.18 -8.83 -2.13
C LEU A 100 3.19 -8.14 -3.49
N GLU A 101 4.32 -8.18 -4.18
CA GLU A 101 4.47 -7.57 -5.51
C GLU A 101 5.11 -8.57 -6.49
N PRO A 102 4.59 -8.71 -7.72
CA PRO A 102 5.20 -9.56 -8.74
C PRO A 102 6.54 -8.97 -9.21
N PRO A 103 7.43 -9.79 -9.81
CA PRO A 103 8.58 -9.28 -10.51
C PRO A 103 8.15 -8.37 -11.66
N ARG A 104 8.82 -7.22 -11.76
CA ARG A 104 8.68 -6.29 -12.88
C ARG A 104 9.92 -5.42 -12.98
N LEU A 105 10.03 -4.69 -14.08
CA LEU A 105 11.01 -3.63 -14.25
C LEU A 105 10.34 -2.32 -13.81
N PRO A 106 10.67 -1.78 -12.62
CA PRO A 106 10.12 -0.51 -12.18
C PRO A 106 10.79 0.66 -12.90
N ASP A 107 10.07 1.76 -13.12
CA ASP A 107 10.70 3.04 -13.48
C ASP A 107 11.65 3.46 -12.33
N PRO A 108 12.97 3.58 -12.56
CA PRO A 108 13.93 3.97 -11.53
C PRO A 108 13.62 5.31 -10.85
N ARG A 109 12.92 6.22 -11.53
CA ARG A 109 12.53 7.53 -11.00
C ARG A 109 11.59 7.42 -9.81
N THR A 110 10.78 6.37 -9.75
CA THR A 110 9.79 6.17 -8.67
C THR A 110 10.44 5.97 -7.30
N ALA A 111 11.72 5.56 -7.25
CA ALA A 111 12.47 5.33 -6.01
C ALA A 111 12.45 6.55 -5.06
N ARG A 112 12.43 7.79 -5.59
CA ARG A 112 12.48 9.00 -4.76
C ARG A 112 11.22 9.31 -3.97
N PHE A 113 10.11 8.67 -4.31
CA PHE A 113 8.84 8.84 -3.61
C PHE A 113 8.71 7.96 -2.37
N PHE A 114 9.50 6.89 -2.28
CA PHE A 114 9.40 5.94 -1.18
C PHE A 114 10.74 5.58 -0.52
N LEU A 115 11.88 5.97 -1.10
CA LEU A 115 13.21 5.77 -0.53
C LEU A 115 13.84 7.07 -0.06
N ASP A 116 14.46 7.02 1.11
CA ASP A 116 15.35 8.06 1.58
C ASP A 116 16.68 8.07 0.82
N ASP A 117 17.50 9.09 1.06
CA ASP A 117 18.73 9.33 0.30
C ASP A 117 19.75 8.18 0.47
N ARG A 118 19.80 7.57 1.66
CA ARG A 118 20.68 6.44 1.97
C ARG A 118 20.23 5.19 1.24
N GLU A 119 18.93 4.90 1.26
CA GLU A 119 18.33 3.77 0.58
C GLU A 119 18.48 3.90 -0.95
N ARG A 120 18.31 5.12 -1.51
CA ARG A 120 18.54 5.39 -2.93
C ARG A 120 20.01 5.21 -3.33
N ALA A 121 20.94 5.73 -2.52
CA ALA A 121 22.37 5.55 -2.77
C ALA A 121 22.75 4.06 -2.79
N TRP A 122 22.22 3.29 -1.84
CA TRP A 122 22.42 1.84 -1.80
C TRP A 122 21.83 1.13 -3.04
N LEU A 123 20.61 1.51 -3.45
CA LEU A 123 19.94 0.94 -4.61
C LEU A 123 20.71 1.23 -5.91
N ALA A 124 21.22 2.47 -6.06
CA ALA A 124 22.02 2.87 -7.22
C ALA A 124 23.30 2.02 -7.35
N GLY A 125 23.90 1.64 -6.23
CA GLY A 125 25.08 0.75 -6.18
C GLY A 125 24.82 -0.71 -6.59
N GLN A 126 23.56 -1.13 -6.80
CA GLN A 126 23.26 -2.50 -7.22
C GLN A 126 23.45 -2.69 -8.75
N PRO A 127 23.89 -3.87 -9.21
CA PRO A 127 23.96 -4.19 -10.65
C PRO A 127 22.55 -4.26 -11.26
N PRO A 128 22.35 -3.98 -12.56
CA PRO A 128 21.01 -3.72 -13.14
C PRO A 128 19.94 -4.79 -12.88
N PRO A 129 20.19 -6.11 -13.04
CA PRO A 129 19.18 -7.12 -12.75
C PRO A 129 18.78 -7.16 -11.27
N ARG A 130 19.76 -6.95 -10.38
CA ARG A 130 19.53 -6.89 -8.93
C ARG A 130 18.86 -5.59 -8.54
N ARG A 131 19.20 -4.47 -9.17
CA ARG A 131 18.62 -3.16 -8.90
C ARG A 131 17.11 -3.17 -9.10
N ALA A 132 16.61 -3.72 -10.21
CA ALA A 132 15.17 -3.83 -10.44
C ALA A 132 14.46 -4.68 -9.36
N ALA A 133 15.02 -5.84 -9.02
CA ALA A 133 14.47 -6.70 -7.97
C ALA A 133 14.50 -6.04 -6.58
N GLU A 134 15.59 -5.35 -6.23
CA GLU A 134 15.72 -4.63 -4.96
C GLU A 134 14.81 -3.41 -4.88
N HIS A 135 14.58 -2.72 -6.00
CA HIS A 135 13.61 -1.64 -6.09
C HIS A 135 12.21 -2.15 -5.73
N VAL A 136 11.73 -3.20 -6.40
CA VAL A 136 10.41 -3.80 -6.12
C VAL A 136 10.34 -4.33 -4.68
N ARG A 137 11.40 -4.97 -4.17
CA ARG A 137 11.43 -5.44 -2.78
C ARG A 137 11.31 -4.29 -1.78
N LEU A 138 12.08 -3.21 -1.97
CA LEU A 138 12.04 -2.08 -1.04
C LEU A 138 10.67 -1.41 -1.08
N TRP A 139 10.06 -1.24 -2.25
CA TRP A 139 8.66 -0.81 -2.37
C TRP A 139 7.73 -1.71 -1.54
N THR A 140 7.79 -3.02 -1.76
CA THR A 140 6.98 -4.01 -1.01
C THR A 140 7.19 -3.88 0.50
N LEU A 141 8.43 -3.63 0.93
CA LEU A 141 8.76 -3.44 2.34
C LEU A 141 8.16 -2.13 2.89
N LYS A 142 8.23 -1.01 2.16
CA LYS A 142 7.61 0.25 2.60
C LYS A 142 6.10 0.12 2.72
N GLU A 143 5.44 -0.54 1.76
CA GLU A 143 4.00 -0.84 1.81
C GLU A 143 3.65 -1.67 3.04
N ALA A 144 4.44 -2.71 3.35
CA ALA A 144 4.23 -3.51 4.56
C ALA A 144 4.41 -2.66 5.84
N LEU A 145 5.41 -1.79 5.91
CA LEU A 145 5.61 -0.87 7.04
C LEU A 145 4.44 0.11 7.20
N PHE A 146 3.99 0.70 6.10
CA PHE A 146 2.84 1.59 6.05
C PHE A 146 1.55 0.90 6.51
N LYS A 147 1.28 -0.33 6.04
CA LYS A 147 0.12 -1.12 6.46
C LYS A 147 0.19 -1.55 7.92
N ALA A 148 1.39 -1.64 8.50
CA ALA A 148 1.59 -1.96 9.91
C ALA A 148 1.39 -0.75 10.83
N ASP A 149 1.46 0.49 10.34
CA ASP A 149 1.38 1.68 11.19
C ASP A 149 -0.08 2.17 11.35
N PRO A 150 -0.71 2.04 12.53
CA PRO A 150 -2.07 2.54 12.75
C PRO A 150 -2.20 4.06 12.67
N ALA A 151 -1.09 4.81 12.71
CA ALA A 151 -1.02 6.25 12.55
C ALA A 151 -0.35 6.65 11.22
N ASN A 152 -0.70 5.93 10.15
CA ASN A 152 -0.17 6.13 8.80
C ASN A 152 -0.91 7.19 7.96
N ALA A 153 -1.98 7.79 8.49
CA ALA A 153 -2.83 8.72 7.73
C ALA A 153 -2.04 9.87 7.09
N ASP A 154 -1.10 10.45 7.85
CA ASP A 154 -0.26 11.58 7.42
C ASP A 154 1.15 11.14 7.00
N ALA A 155 1.39 9.82 6.85
CA ALA A 155 2.70 9.30 6.50
C ALA A 155 2.80 9.03 5.00
N THR A 156 3.98 9.27 4.45
CA THR A 156 4.39 8.79 3.12
C THR A 156 5.21 7.51 3.27
N LEU A 157 5.34 6.74 2.19
CA LEU A 157 6.22 5.55 2.18
C LEU A 157 7.69 5.90 2.51
N ARG A 158 8.12 7.12 2.16
CA ARG A 158 9.48 7.62 2.43
C ARG A 158 9.75 7.86 3.92
N ASP A 159 8.72 8.06 4.74
CA ASP A 159 8.88 8.31 6.18
C ASP A 159 9.35 7.07 6.95
N TYR A 160 9.16 5.88 6.41
CA TYR A 160 9.55 4.62 7.03
C TYR A 160 10.97 4.26 6.66
N ARG A 161 11.97 4.50 7.50
CA ARG A 161 13.38 4.27 7.17
C ARG A 161 13.86 2.91 7.66
N VAL A 162 14.45 2.11 6.77
CA VAL A 162 15.03 0.82 7.17
C VAL A 162 16.45 1.01 7.69
N ARG A 163 16.84 0.23 8.71
CA ARG A 163 18.19 0.34 9.28
C ARG A 163 19.27 -0.13 8.32
N ASP A 164 18.98 -1.16 7.54
CA ASP A 164 19.86 -1.69 6.50
C ASP A 164 19.04 -2.02 5.26
N ALA A 165 19.30 -1.29 4.17
CA ALA A 165 18.62 -1.49 2.91
C ALA A 165 18.92 -2.87 2.29
N ALA A 166 20.07 -3.49 2.58
CA ALA A 166 20.41 -4.83 2.08
C ALA A 166 19.69 -5.95 2.83
N ALA A 167 19.34 -5.72 4.10
CA ALA A 167 18.83 -6.75 4.98
C ALA A 167 17.44 -7.25 4.53
N ARG A 168 17.28 -8.58 4.54
CA ARG A 168 16.00 -9.26 4.30
C ARG A 168 15.12 -9.31 5.54
N HIS A 169 15.67 -9.05 6.72
CA HIS A 169 14.91 -8.89 7.95
C HIS A 169 15.65 -7.90 8.85
N GLY A 170 14.93 -7.21 9.72
CA GLY A 170 15.56 -6.23 10.59
C GLY A 170 14.56 -5.27 11.19
N THR A 171 15.05 -4.07 11.48
CA THR A 171 14.25 -3.00 12.10
C THR A 171 14.12 -1.79 11.19
N ALA A 172 12.98 -1.11 11.26
CA ALA A 172 12.74 0.18 10.65
C ALA A 172 12.13 1.15 11.68
N GLY A 173 12.06 2.44 11.35
CA GLY A 173 11.46 3.45 12.21
C GLY A 173 10.94 4.64 11.42
N ARG A 174 10.15 5.50 12.09
CA ARG A 174 9.74 6.81 11.58
C ARG A 174 10.51 7.89 12.36
N PRO A 175 11.41 8.67 11.74
CA PRO A 175 12.19 9.70 12.44
C PRO A 175 11.33 10.68 13.24
N HIS A 176 10.16 11.06 12.70
CA HIS A 176 9.22 11.97 13.35
C HIS A 176 8.40 11.30 14.48
N ARG A 177 8.60 10.00 14.74
CA ARG A 177 7.92 9.18 15.75
C ARG A 177 8.93 8.24 16.42
N PRO A 178 9.88 8.77 17.23
CA PRO A 178 11.00 7.98 17.77
C PRO A 178 10.59 6.81 18.67
N GLY A 179 9.38 6.80 19.23
CA GLY A 179 8.82 5.67 19.98
C GLY A 179 8.26 4.53 19.11
N LEU A 180 8.09 4.75 17.80
CA LEU A 180 7.53 3.78 16.86
C LEU A 180 8.65 3.00 16.17
N THR A 181 8.75 1.72 16.48
CA THR A 181 9.73 0.81 15.88
C THR A 181 9.01 -0.28 15.11
N PHE A 182 9.61 -0.74 14.02
CA PHE A 182 9.10 -1.86 13.25
C PHE A 182 10.10 -3.02 13.25
N GLY A 183 9.60 -4.24 13.31
CA GLY A 183 10.32 -5.44 12.91
C GLY A 183 9.78 -5.95 11.58
N TYR A 184 10.64 -6.33 10.64
CA TYR A 184 10.22 -6.81 9.33
C TYR A 184 10.96 -8.05 8.85
N VAL A 185 10.34 -8.76 7.91
CA VAL A 185 10.94 -9.80 7.09
C VAL A 185 10.46 -9.67 5.64
N SER A 186 11.37 -9.85 4.70
CA SER A 186 11.14 -9.87 3.25
C SER A 186 11.64 -11.19 2.68
N GLY A 187 10.82 -11.81 1.83
CA GLY A 187 11.12 -13.08 1.18
C GLY A 187 10.53 -13.16 -0.22
N ARG A 188 10.43 -14.38 -0.73
CA ARG A 188 9.84 -14.68 -2.04
C ARG A 188 8.64 -15.59 -1.86
N LEU A 189 7.56 -15.31 -2.58
CA LEU A 189 6.37 -16.14 -2.59
C LEU A 189 5.77 -16.15 -3.99
N ARG A 190 5.61 -17.34 -4.59
CA ARG A 190 5.07 -17.51 -5.96
C ARG A 190 5.78 -16.62 -7.00
N GLY A 191 7.09 -16.48 -6.87
CA GLY A 191 7.89 -15.62 -7.73
C GLY A 191 7.79 -14.12 -7.42
N GLY A 192 6.88 -13.65 -6.56
CA GLY A 192 6.82 -12.26 -6.09
C GLY A 192 7.70 -11.96 -4.88
N HIS A 193 7.89 -10.68 -4.58
CA HIS A 193 8.46 -10.19 -3.32
C HIS A 193 7.35 -10.11 -2.27
N LEU A 194 7.55 -10.76 -1.13
CA LEU A 194 6.65 -10.69 0.02
C LEU A 194 7.37 -9.95 1.14
N SER A 195 6.72 -8.96 1.76
CA SER A 195 7.19 -8.35 2.99
C SER A 195 6.11 -8.41 4.07
N ILE A 196 6.52 -8.68 5.29
CA ILE A 196 5.68 -8.64 6.49
C ILE A 196 6.37 -7.71 7.50
N ALA A 197 5.62 -6.78 8.06
CA ALA A 197 6.09 -5.87 9.09
C ALA A 197 5.18 -5.90 10.31
N LEU A 198 5.76 -5.67 11.48
CA LEU A 198 5.10 -5.53 12.77
C LEU A 198 5.49 -4.18 13.36
N SER A 199 4.54 -3.39 13.82
CA SER A 199 4.77 -2.12 14.49
C SER A 199 4.69 -2.26 16.00
N PHE A 200 5.65 -1.67 16.70
CA PHE A 200 5.76 -1.69 18.14
C PHE A 200 5.81 -0.24 18.65
N ASP A 201 4.99 0.08 19.64
CA ASP A 201 5.03 1.37 20.32
C ASP A 201 5.76 1.22 21.67
N GLY A 202 6.81 2.02 21.85
CA GLY A 202 7.60 2.10 23.08
C GLY A 202 7.05 3.10 24.11
N ALA A 203 6.23 4.08 23.69
CA ALA A 203 5.54 5.03 24.57
C ALA A 203 4.60 5.93 23.74
N ARG A 204 3.30 5.88 24.04
CA ARG A 204 2.27 6.72 23.42
C ARG A 204 2.51 8.20 23.71
N THR A 205 2.76 9.01 22.68
CA THR A 205 2.34 10.42 22.68
C THR A 205 1.78 10.79 21.30
N PRO A 206 0.56 11.35 21.20
CA PRO A 206 0.07 11.93 19.95
C PRO A 206 0.61 13.36 19.78
N VAL A 207 1.02 13.73 18.57
CA VAL A 207 1.33 15.12 18.19
C VAL A 207 0.57 15.42 16.90
N GLY A 208 -0.04 16.61 16.81
CA GLY A 208 -0.78 17.06 15.63
C GLY A 208 -0.43 18.49 15.17
N ARG A 209 -1.07 18.87 14.03
CA ARG A 209 -1.17 20.18 13.32
C ARG A 209 0.00 20.58 12.37
N THR A 210 -0.11 21.39 11.28
CA THR A 210 -1.13 22.07 10.39
C THR A 210 -0.35 22.83 9.29
N THR A 211 -0.88 23.12 8.08
CA THR A 211 -0.46 24.30 7.23
C THR A 211 -1.45 24.66 6.10
N ASP A 212 -1.49 25.95 5.70
CA ASP A 212 -2.28 26.60 4.62
C ASP A 212 -1.41 27.69 3.91
N MET A 213 -1.52 27.91 2.58
CA MET A 213 -0.81 28.94 1.75
C MET A 213 -1.45 29.10 0.32
N PRO A 214 -1.22 30.20 -0.46
CA PRO A 214 -2.17 30.71 -1.48
C PRO A 214 -1.78 30.60 -2.99
N ALA A 215 -2.79 30.83 -3.86
CA ALA A 215 -2.98 30.28 -5.22
C ALA A 215 -2.65 31.14 -6.48
N ARG A 216 -2.38 30.45 -7.62
CA ARG A 216 -2.63 30.84 -9.04
C ARG A 216 -2.95 29.61 -9.93
N THR A 217 -3.71 29.79 -11.02
CA THR A 217 -4.66 28.85 -11.67
C THR A 217 -4.09 27.84 -12.70
N ILE A 218 -4.53 26.56 -12.64
CA ILE A 218 -4.22 25.44 -13.58
C ILE A 218 -5.46 25.08 -14.43
N ALA A 219 -5.33 24.72 -15.72
CA ALA A 219 -6.45 24.35 -16.61
C ALA A 219 -6.62 22.82 -16.78
N PHE A 220 -7.86 22.36 -17.01
CA PHE A 220 -8.24 20.93 -17.03
C PHE A 220 -7.64 20.17 -18.22
N GLU A 221 -7.58 20.84 -19.36
CA GLU A 221 -7.12 20.31 -20.65
C GLU A 221 -5.65 19.86 -20.56
N GLN A 222 -4.83 20.59 -19.79
CA GLN A 222 -3.42 20.26 -19.57
C GLN A 222 -3.23 18.95 -18.80
N VAL A 223 -4.16 18.62 -17.90
CA VAL A 223 -4.11 17.39 -17.08
C VAL A 223 -4.65 16.19 -17.87
N ALA A 224 -5.68 16.39 -18.69
CA ALA A 224 -6.27 15.35 -19.53
C ALA A 224 -5.29 14.83 -20.60
N ASP A 225 -4.60 15.73 -21.32
CA ASP A 225 -3.65 15.36 -22.38
C ASP A 225 -2.48 14.51 -21.86
N ARG A 226 -2.05 14.74 -20.61
CA ARG A 226 -0.94 14.01 -20.02
C ARG A 226 -1.32 12.60 -19.58
N ILE A 227 -2.50 12.46 -18.98
CA ILE A 227 -3.04 11.17 -18.54
C ILE A 227 -3.31 10.28 -19.76
N ALA A 228 -3.77 10.86 -20.87
CA ALA A 228 -3.88 10.19 -22.15
C ALA A 228 -2.51 9.66 -22.66
N GLY A 229 -1.44 10.44 -22.52
CA GLY A 229 -0.08 10.04 -22.92
C GLY A 229 0.50 8.88 -22.10
N VAL A 230 0.29 8.86 -20.78
CA VAL A 230 0.78 7.77 -19.90
C VAL A 230 -0.02 6.48 -20.10
N LEU A 231 -1.33 6.60 -20.33
CA LEU A 231 -2.24 5.46 -20.39
C LEU A 231 -2.53 4.97 -21.82
N SER A 232 -2.01 5.66 -22.84
CA SER A 232 -2.26 5.38 -24.26
C SER A 232 -3.76 5.27 -24.61
N VAL A 233 -4.59 6.14 -23.99
CA VAL A 233 -6.03 6.27 -24.27
C VAL A 233 -6.26 7.61 -24.98
N PRO A 234 -7.22 7.74 -25.92
CA PRO A 234 -7.47 9.02 -26.58
C PRO A 234 -7.90 10.10 -25.58
N ALA A 235 -7.25 11.27 -25.59
CA ALA A 235 -7.55 12.38 -24.67
C ALA A 235 -9.02 12.84 -24.73
N GLY A 236 -9.67 12.70 -25.90
CA GLY A 236 -11.09 13.01 -26.09
C GLY A 236 -12.08 12.09 -25.34
N GLU A 237 -11.61 11.00 -24.74
CA GLU A 237 -12.42 10.10 -23.90
C GLU A 237 -12.32 10.42 -22.40
N LEU A 238 -11.44 11.35 -22.02
CA LEU A 238 -11.24 11.76 -20.63
C LEU A 238 -12.11 12.98 -20.32
N THR A 239 -13.01 12.83 -19.36
CA THR A 239 -13.91 13.89 -18.88
C THR A 239 -13.61 14.16 -17.40
N PRO A 240 -14.02 15.32 -16.85
CA PRO A 240 -13.85 15.59 -15.41
C PRO A 240 -14.57 14.55 -14.53
N GLN A 241 -15.51 13.79 -15.06
CA GLN A 241 -16.33 12.80 -14.36
C GLN A 241 -15.77 11.39 -14.52
N THR A 242 -14.73 11.21 -15.34
CA THR A 242 -14.09 9.91 -15.54
C THR A 242 -13.48 9.44 -14.22
N PRO A 243 -13.88 8.27 -13.69
CA PRO A 243 -13.38 7.78 -12.41
C PRO A 243 -11.89 7.45 -12.48
N LEU A 244 -11.09 7.90 -11.51
CA LEU A 244 -9.66 7.58 -11.45
C LEU A 244 -9.38 6.08 -11.43
N ARG A 245 -10.27 5.34 -10.78
CA ARG A 245 -10.19 3.90 -10.61
C ARG A 245 -10.54 3.11 -11.88
N SER A 246 -11.12 3.75 -12.90
CA SER A 246 -11.32 3.13 -14.22
C SER A 246 -10.14 3.34 -15.16
N LEU A 247 -9.19 4.21 -14.81
CA LEU A 247 -8.03 4.54 -15.64
C LEU A 247 -6.86 3.55 -15.49
N THR A 248 -6.75 2.87 -14.34
CA THR A 248 -5.66 1.90 -14.09
C THR A 248 -6.15 0.68 -13.30
N MET A 249 -5.69 -0.51 -13.68
CA MET A 249 -6.07 -1.78 -13.02
C MET A 249 -5.10 -2.18 -11.88
N ASP A 250 -4.05 -1.41 -11.61
CA ASP A 250 -2.99 -1.72 -10.66
C ASP A 250 -2.63 -0.47 -9.83
N SER A 251 -2.56 -0.61 -8.50
CA SER A 251 -2.23 0.47 -7.57
C SER A 251 -0.82 1.01 -7.78
N PHE A 252 0.11 0.22 -8.35
CA PHE A 252 1.43 0.70 -8.71
C PHE A 252 1.39 1.64 -9.93
N VAL A 253 0.59 1.29 -10.95
CA VAL A 253 0.42 2.10 -12.17
C VAL A 253 -0.33 3.40 -11.84
N LEU A 254 -1.29 3.36 -10.92
CA LEU A 254 -1.95 4.56 -10.41
C LEU A 254 -0.95 5.50 -9.74
N VAL A 255 0.00 4.96 -8.98
CA VAL A 255 1.08 5.76 -8.38
C VAL A 255 2.01 6.31 -9.45
N GLU A 256 2.36 5.57 -10.51
CA GLU A 256 3.15 6.10 -11.64
C GLU A 256 2.44 7.26 -12.35
N VAL A 257 1.12 7.18 -12.58
CA VAL A 257 0.32 8.28 -13.14
C VAL A 257 0.29 9.49 -12.19
N ILE A 258 0.05 9.27 -10.90
CA ILE A 258 0.05 10.34 -9.90
C ILE A 258 1.44 10.99 -9.80
N VAL A 259 2.51 10.19 -9.90
CA VAL A 259 3.91 10.64 -9.90
C VAL A 259 4.22 11.52 -11.11
N ASP A 260 3.78 11.14 -12.31
CA ASP A 260 3.97 11.94 -13.53
C ASP A 260 3.22 13.28 -13.46
N LEU A 261 2.04 13.29 -12.84
CA LEU A 261 1.28 14.52 -12.57
C LEU A 261 1.93 15.39 -11.48
N GLN A 262 2.45 14.79 -10.41
CA GLN A 262 3.20 15.50 -9.37
C GLN A 262 4.50 16.11 -9.91
N GLU A 263 5.16 15.46 -10.88
CA GLU A 263 6.35 15.98 -11.59
C GLU A 263 6.04 17.22 -12.43
N GLU A 264 5.03 17.15 -13.30
CA GLU A 264 4.69 18.22 -14.25
C GLU A 264 4.13 19.45 -13.52
N PHE A 265 3.36 19.22 -12.45
CA PHE A 265 2.67 20.27 -11.71
C PHE A 265 3.31 20.57 -10.35
N ASP A 266 4.58 20.20 -10.11
CA ASP A 266 5.34 20.45 -8.87
C ASP A 266 4.45 20.45 -7.61
N ALA A 267 3.72 19.36 -7.42
CA ALA A 267 2.72 19.18 -6.38
C ALA A 267 3.01 17.87 -5.64
N VAL A 268 2.75 17.83 -4.33
CA VAL A 268 2.94 16.61 -3.52
C VAL A 268 1.62 16.28 -2.83
N PHE A 269 1.02 15.14 -3.20
CA PHE A 269 -0.23 14.69 -2.61
C PHE A 269 0.01 13.61 -1.55
N SER A 270 -0.68 13.74 -0.42
CA SER A 270 -0.83 12.67 0.55
C SER A 270 -1.81 11.60 0.04
N GLN A 271 -1.71 10.38 0.58
CA GLN A 271 -2.68 9.31 0.30
C GLN A 271 -4.08 9.62 0.86
N ALA A 272 -4.22 10.54 1.82
CA ALA A 272 -5.52 10.98 2.33
C ALA A 272 -6.22 11.84 1.29
N GLU A 273 -5.52 12.81 0.71
CA GLU A 273 -6.03 13.65 -0.38
C GLU A 273 -6.39 12.81 -1.61
N LEU A 274 -5.54 11.84 -1.97
CA LEU A 274 -5.81 10.93 -3.10
C LEU A 274 -6.96 9.93 -2.84
N LYS A 275 -7.36 9.71 -1.58
CA LYS A 275 -8.47 8.79 -1.23
C LYS A 275 -9.83 9.45 -1.33
N GLU A 276 -9.90 10.76 -1.15
CA GLU A 276 -11.12 11.57 -1.24
C GLU A 276 -11.45 11.96 -2.69
N ILE A 277 -10.60 11.56 -3.64
CA ILE A 277 -10.74 11.85 -5.07
C ILE A 277 -11.24 10.61 -5.80
N ASP A 278 -12.43 10.73 -6.36
CA ASP A 278 -13.08 9.68 -7.13
C ASP A 278 -12.96 9.91 -8.65
N THR A 279 -12.78 11.17 -9.07
CA THR A 279 -12.82 11.58 -10.48
C THR A 279 -11.60 12.36 -10.95
N LEU A 280 -11.37 12.36 -12.27
CA LEU A 280 -10.35 13.17 -12.93
C LEU A 280 -10.50 14.68 -12.65
N GLY A 281 -11.72 15.19 -12.56
CA GLY A 281 -12.01 16.57 -12.23
C GLY A 281 -11.58 16.93 -10.81
N GLU A 282 -11.87 16.05 -9.83
CA GLU A 282 -11.42 16.23 -8.45
C GLU A 282 -9.89 16.14 -8.31
N LEU A 283 -9.21 15.37 -9.17
CA LEU A 283 -7.74 15.35 -9.23
C LEU A 283 -7.18 16.67 -9.75
N VAL A 284 -7.84 17.26 -10.75
CA VAL A 284 -7.49 18.58 -11.29
C VAL A 284 -7.72 19.65 -10.22
N GLU A 285 -8.81 19.57 -9.46
CA GLU A 285 -9.05 20.45 -8.31
C GLU A 285 -8.02 20.22 -7.20
N LEU A 286 -7.59 18.99 -6.95
CA LEU A 286 -6.51 18.72 -5.99
C LEU A 286 -5.16 19.27 -6.47
N LEU A 287 -4.84 19.12 -7.76
CA LEU A 287 -3.67 19.75 -8.38
C LEU A 287 -3.70 21.27 -8.24
N ARG A 288 -4.89 21.88 -8.32
CA ARG A 288 -5.09 23.31 -8.04
C ARG A 288 -4.94 23.65 -6.56
N SER A 289 -5.27 22.74 -5.64
CA SER A 289 -5.31 22.99 -4.20
C SER A 289 -4.05 22.58 -3.43
N ALA A 290 -3.21 21.66 -3.94
CA ALA A 290 -1.99 21.21 -3.28
C ALA A 290 -0.78 22.12 -3.55
N ARG A 291 -1.04 23.38 -3.86
CA ARG A 291 -0.06 24.44 -4.08
C ARG A 291 -0.43 25.67 -3.28
#